data_AF-A0A931SVS4-F1
#
_entry.id   AF-A0A931SVS4-F1
#
_cell.length_a   1.000
_cell.length_b   1.000
_cell.length_c   1.000
_cell.angle_alpha   90.00
_cell.angle_beta   90.00
_cell.angle_gamma   90.00
#
_symmetry.space_group_name_H-M   'P 1'
#
loop_
_entity.id
_entity.type
_entity.pdbx_description
1 polymer ?
#
loop_
_entity_poly.entity_id
_entity_poly.type
_entity_poly.pdbx_seq_one_letter_code
_entity_poly.pdbx_strand_id
1 'polypeptide(L)' 'MPPLDKLIERIKARPPEADFSDVRQLLEGFGWALAREKGSHAMFTKEGQRTIAVPKVGGRKVKRTYLNQICEILGLEK' A
#
# COMPACT_ATOMS: atom_id res chain seq x y z
N MET A 1 -11.57 -12.91 6.39
CA MET A 1 -10.59 -11.81 6.24
C MET A 1 -9.33 -12.22 7.01
N PRO A 2 -8.13 -12.23 6.43
CA PRO A 2 -6.92 -12.48 7.20
C PRO A 2 -6.72 -11.35 8.22
N PRO A 3 -6.19 -11.65 9.42
CA PRO A 3 -5.86 -10.61 10.40
C PRO A 3 -4.82 -9.66 9.79
N LEU A 4 -4.98 -8.36 10.04
CA LEU A 4 -4.12 -7.28 9.53
C LEU A 4 -2.64 -7.58 9.79
N ASP A 5 -2.34 -8.22 10.92
CA ASP A 5 -1.00 -8.66 11.34
C ASP A 5 -0.31 -9.57 10.30
N LYS A 6 -1.00 -10.59 9.79
CA LYS A 6 -0.43 -11.49 8.77
C LYS A 6 -0.17 -10.76 7.46
N LEU A 7 -0.99 -9.76 7.15
CA LEU A 7 -0.86 -8.97 5.94
C LEU A 7 0.32 -8.00 6.05
N ILE A 8 0.50 -7.38 7.22
CA ILE A 8 1.68 -6.59 7.57
C ILE A 8 2.94 -7.45 7.43
N GLU A 9 2.98 -8.67 7.96
CA GLU A 9 4.14 -9.56 7.83
C GLU A 9 4.49 -9.87 6.36
N ARG A 10 3.48 -10.13 5.53
CA ARG A 10 3.68 -10.39 4.09
C ARG A 10 4.20 -9.17 3.34
N ILE A 11 3.69 -7.98 3.62
CA ILE A 11 4.19 -6.75 3.00
C ILE A 11 5.56 -6.36 3.56
N LYS A 12 5.80 -6.60 4.86
CA LYS A 12 7.08 -6.37 5.54
C LYS A 12 8.18 -7.30 5.05
N ALA A 13 7.84 -8.47 4.53
CA ALA A 13 8.79 -9.33 3.79
C ALA A 13 9.28 -8.69 2.48
N ARG A 14 8.76 -7.50 2.10
CA ARG A 14 9.11 -6.71 0.91
C ARG A 14 9.19 -7.59 -0.34
N PRO A 15 8.10 -8.30 -0.70
CA PRO A 15 8.09 -9.14 -1.88
C PRO A 15 8.39 -8.32 -3.14
N PRO A 16 8.91 -8.94 -4.21
CA PRO A 16 9.20 -8.24 -5.47
C PRO A 16 7.95 -7.58 -6.06
N GLU A 17 6.79 -8.20 -5.84
CA GLU A 17 5.47 -7.70 -6.23
C GLU A 17 4.47 -8.06 -5.13
N ALA A 18 3.56 -7.15 -4.79
CA ALA A 18 2.40 -7.43 -3.93
C ALA A 18 1.11 -7.12 -4.67
N ASP A 19 0.01 -7.76 -4.26
CA ASP A 19 -1.29 -7.40 -4.80
C ASP A 19 -1.75 -6.05 -4.24
N PHE A 20 -2.38 -5.24 -5.09
CA PHE A 20 -2.94 -3.96 -4.71
C PHE A 20 -3.99 -4.12 -3.62
N SER A 21 -4.75 -5.22 -3.61
CA SER A 21 -5.72 -5.50 -2.56
C SER A 21 -5.06 -5.71 -1.20
N ASP A 22 -3.85 -6.28 -1.15
CA ASP A 22 -3.08 -6.37 0.10
C ASP A 22 -2.60 -4.97 0.50
N VAL A 23 -1.97 -4.22 -0.41
CA VAL A 23 -1.47 -2.86 -0.13
C VAL A 23 -2.59 -1.92 0.32
N ARG A 24 -3.77 -2.02 -0.30
CA ARG A 24 -4.96 -1.25 0.06
C ARG A 24 -5.40 -1.56 1.49
N GLN A 25 -5.55 -2.84 1.84
CA GLN A 25 -5.94 -3.23 3.20
C GLN A 25 -4.91 -2.76 4.24
N LEU A 26 -3.62 -2.83 3.92
CA LEU A 26 -2.57 -2.28 4.78
C LEU A 26 -2.80 -0.78 4.99
N LEU A 27 -2.90 -0.01 3.91
CA LEU A 27 -3.09 1.44 3.97
C LEU A 27 -4.37 1.81 4.74
N GLU A 28 -5.51 1.17 4.45
CA GLU A 28 -6.77 1.36 5.17
C GLU A 28 -6.63 1.03 6.66
N GLY A 29 -5.89 -0.03 7.02
CA GLY A 29 -5.57 -0.39 8.41
C GLY A 29 -4.69 0.64 9.14
N PHE A 30 -3.86 1.39 8.41
CA PHE A 30 -3.06 2.51 8.94
C PHE A 30 -3.82 3.84 8.92
N GLY A 31 -5.10 3.85 8.54
CA GLY A 31 -5.95 5.04 8.47
C GLY A 31 -5.79 5.87 7.20
N TRP A 32 -5.27 5.28 6.12
CA TRP A 32 -5.25 5.90 4.80
C TRP A 32 -6.52 5.54 4.02
N ALA A 33 -7.20 6.55 3.50
CA ALA A 33 -8.40 6.36 2.69
C ALA A 33 -8.08 6.45 1.19
N LEU A 34 -8.71 5.58 0.39
CA LEU A 34 -8.63 5.67 -1.07
C LEU A 34 -9.37 6.93 -1.54
N ALA A 35 -8.64 7.95 -1.96
CA ALA A 35 -9.21 9.22 -2.42
C ALA A 35 -9.63 9.15 -3.90
N ARG A 36 -8.83 8.47 -4.72
CA ARG A 36 -9.06 8.37 -6.16
C ARG A 36 -8.46 7.10 -6.71
N GLU A 37 -9.20 6.42 -7.56
CA GLU A 37 -8.68 5.33 -8.36
C GLU A 37 -8.98 5.61 -9.83
N LYS A 38 -7.93 5.73 -10.65
CA LYS A 38 -8.07 5.92 -12.09
C LYS A 38 -7.16 4.95 -12.83
N GLY A 39 -7.75 3.89 -13.37
CA GLY A 39 -7.05 2.84 -14.11
C GLY A 39 -5.94 2.21 -13.26
N SER A 40 -4.72 2.29 -13.75
CA SER A 40 -3.53 1.75 -13.09
C SER A 40 -2.99 2.62 -11.96
N HIS A 41 -3.60 3.74 -11.59
CA HIS A 41 -3.13 4.56 -10.46
C HIS A 41 -4.20 4.68 -9.39
N ALA A 42 -3.83 4.39 -8.15
CA ALA A 42 -4.63 4.67 -6.97
C ALA A 42 -3.94 5.75 -6.13
N MET A 43 -4.71 6.67 -5.58
CA MET A 43 -4.25 7.72 -4.68
C MET A 43 -4.90 7.52 -3.32
N PHE A 44 -4.06 7.50 -2.29
CA PHE A 44 -4.50 7.40 -0.90
C PHE A 44 -4.19 8.70 -0.19
N THR A 45 -5.15 9.18 0.59
CA THR A 45 -4.99 10.38 1.40
C THR A 45 -5.23 10.04 2.86
N LYS A 46 -4.56 10.78 3.74
CA LYS A 46 -4.73 10.70 5.18
C LYS A 46 -4.62 12.11 5.74
N GLU A 47 -5.48 12.43 6.68
CA GLU A 47 -5.48 13.75 7.30
C GLU A 47 -4.10 14.05 7.92
N GLY A 48 -3.55 15.22 7.58
CA GLY A 48 -2.21 15.64 8.02
C GLY A 48 -1.03 14.95 7.32
N GLN A 49 -1.26 14.08 6.33
CA GLN A 49 -0.18 13.44 5.56
C GLN A 49 -0.27 13.72 4.06
N ARG A 50 0.85 13.56 3.35
CA ARG A 50 0.91 13.72 1.89
C ARG A 50 0.21 12.55 1.19
N THR A 51 -0.54 12.84 0.14
CA THR A 51 -1.20 11.83 -0.70
C THR A 51 -0.17 10.85 -1.29
N ILE A 52 -0.42 9.55 -1.12
CA ILE A 52 0.38 8.47 -1.68
C ILE A 52 -0.21 8.04 -3.02
N ALA A 53 0.59 8.09 -4.08
CA ALA A 53 0.24 7.51 -5.37
C ALA A 53 0.80 6.09 -5.48
N VAL A 54 -0.09 5.11 -5.60
CA VAL A 54 0.24 3.69 -5.76
C VAL A 54 -0.09 3.26 -7.20
N PRO A 55 0.91 3.07 -8.06
CA PRO A 55 0.71 2.49 -9.37
C PRO A 55 0.54 0.98 -9.29
N LYS A 56 -0.42 0.51 -10.08
CA LYS A 56 -0.86 -0.86 -10.27
C LYS A 56 -0.40 -1.35 -11.64
N VAL A 57 0.66 -2.15 -11.68
CA VAL A 57 1.10 -2.88 -12.87
C VAL A 57 -0.01 -3.87 -13.26
N GLY A 58 -0.50 -3.75 -14.49
CA GLY A 58 -1.61 -4.57 -14.99
C GLY A 58 -2.91 -4.43 -14.18
N GLY A 59 -3.08 -3.34 -13.44
CA GLY A 59 -4.26 -3.08 -12.63
C GLY A 59 -4.37 -3.88 -11.32
N ARG A 60 -3.41 -4.78 -11.04
CA ARG A 60 -3.44 -5.65 -9.85
C ARG A 60 -2.18 -5.61 -8.99
N LYS A 61 -0.99 -5.45 -9.57
CA LYS A 61 0.28 -5.63 -8.84
C LYS A 61 0.96 -4.31 -8.51
N VAL A 62 1.60 -4.22 -7.35
CA VAL A 62 2.42 -3.08 -6.93
C VAL A 62 3.87 -3.53 -6.84
N LYS A 63 4.79 -2.82 -7.51
CA LYS A 63 6.22 -3.14 -7.50
C LYS A 63 6.86 -2.85 -6.14
N ARG A 64 7.88 -3.63 -5.79
CA ARG A 64 8.67 -3.47 -4.56
C ARG A 64 9.15 -2.04 -4.29
N THR A 65 9.54 -1.28 -5.32
CA THR A 65 9.96 0.12 -5.16
C THR A 65 8.89 0.97 -4.48
N TYR A 66 7.62 0.79 -4.86
CA TYR A 66 6.50 1.49 -4.24
C TYR A 66 6.16 0.90 -2.87
N LEU A 67 6.31 -0.42 -2.68
CA LEU A 67 6.16 -1.02 -1.35
C LEU A 67 7.18 -0.46 -0.36
N ASN A 68 8.44 -0.26 -0.78
CA ASN A 68 9.47 0.36 0.06
C ASN A 68 9.07 1.80 0.42
N GLN A 69 8.68 2.63 -0.55
CA GLN A 69 8.21 3.99 -0.27
C GLN A 69 7.03 4.02 0.69
N ILE A 70 6.04 3.13 0.50
CA ILE A 70 4.89 3.04 1.40
C ILE A 70 5.35 2.62 2.80
N CYS A 71 6.27 1.67 2.91
CA CYS A 71 6.84 1.21 4.19
C CYS A 71 7.56 2.37 4.92
N GLU A 72 8.34 3.17 4.19
CA GLU A 72 9.01 4.37 4.73
C GLU A 72 7.99 5.41 5.22
N ILE A 73 6.96 5.71 4.43
CA ILE A 73 5.91 6.67 4.81
C ILE A 73 5.11 6.18 6.03
N LEU A 74 4.88 4.87 6.12
CA LEU A 74 4.20 4.25 7.26
C LEU A 74 5.10 4.11 8.50
N GLY A 75 6.39 4.43 8.40
CA GLY A 75 7.35 4.25 9.51
C GLY A 75 7.58 2.78 9.86
N LEU A 76 7.39 1.87 8.90
CA LEU A 76 7.58 0.43 9.05
C LEU A 76 9.04 -0.01 8.85
N GLU A 77 9.99 0.94 8.92
CA GLU A 77 11.43 0.68 8.86
C GLU A 77 11.87 -0.25 10.00
N LYS A 78 12.21 -1.47 9.63
CA LYS A 78 13.05 -2.38 10.42
C LYS A 78 13.91 -3.19 9.47
#